data_AF-A0A151CJK9-F1
#
_entry.id   AF-A0A151CJK9-F1
#
_cell.length_a   1.000
_cell.length_b   1.000
_cell.length_c   1.000
_cell.angle_alpha   90.00
_cell.angle_beta   90.00
_cell.angle_gamma   90.00
#
_symmetry.space_group_name_H-M   'P 1'
#
loop_
_entity.id
_entity.type
_entity.pdbx_description
1 polymer ?
#
loop_
_entity_poly.entity_id
_entity_poly.type
_entity_poly.pdbx_seq_one_letter_code
_entity_poly.pdbx_strand_id
1 'polypeptide(L)' 'MLNNYPHELSIDDVYFSPILPVVLLSFLAAVITVLILNKLKVSRYFYAPSYVFIAVMALYMVLIDHFWIKF' A
#
# COMPACT_ATOMS: atom_id res chain seq x y z
N MET A 1 -1.36 -10.74 25.70
CA MET A 1 -1.60 -11.85 24.76
C MET A 1 -1.67 -11.21 23.37
N LEU A 2 -0.76 -11.54 22.46
CA LEU A 2 -0.85 -11.06 21.08
C LEU A 2 -1.96 -11.86 20.40
N ASN A 3 -3.08 -11.19 20.12
CA ASN A 3 -4.19 -11.79 19.40
C ASN A 3 -3.78 -11.96 17.94
N ASN A 4 -3.33 -13.17 17.58
CA ASN A 4 -2.92 -13.54 16.23
C ASN A 4 -4.09 -14.02 15.35
N TYR A 5 -5.33 -13.81 15.78
CA TYR A 5 -6.48 -14.12 14.93
C TYR A 5 -6.56 -13.09 13.79
N PRO A 6 -6.87 -13.52 12.56
CA PRO A 6 -7.14 -12.61 11.46
C PRO A 6 -8.26 -11.68 11.93
N HIS A 7 -7.97 -10.39 12.09
CA HIS A 7 -9.03 -9.45 12.40
C HIS A 7 -9.80 -9.26 11.11
N GLU A 8 -10.89 -9.99 10.99
CA GLU A 8 -11.86 -9.83 9.92
C GLU A 8 -12.36 -8.39 10.02
N LEU A 9 -11.99 -7.57 9.04
CA LEU A 9 -12.45 -6.19 9.02
C LEU A 9 -13.94 -6.23 8.68
N SER A 10 -14.79 -6.01 9.68
CA SER A 10 -16.25 -5.97 9.49
C SER A 10 -16.84 -4.72 10.14
N ILE A 11 -17.89 -4.19 9.51
CA ILE A 11 -18.71 -3.11 10.06
C ILE A 11 -20.16 -3.57 9.94
N ASP A 12 -20.88 -3.63 11.06
CA ASP A 12 -22.29 -4.04 11.13
C ASP A 12 -22.60 -5.30 10.28
N ASP A 13 -21.84 -6.38 10.52
CA ASP A 13 -21.91 -7.67 9.81
C ASP A 13 -21.55 -7.65 8.31
N VAL A 14 -21.08 -6.51 7.78
CA VAL A 14 -20.52 -6.43 6.42
C VAL A 14 -19.03 -6.75 6.47
N TYR A 15 -18.66 -7.89 5.91
CA TYR A 15 -17.25 -8.31 5.78
C TYR A 15 -16.55 -7.55 4.66
N PHE A 16 -15.44 -6.89 5.00
CA PHE A 16 -14.54 -6.29 4.03
C PHE A 16 -13.48 -7.29 3.58
N SER A 17 -13.14 -7.21 2.29
CA SER A 17 -12.03 -8.00 1.77
C SER A 17 -10.72 -7.59 2.46
N PRO A 18 -9.93 -8.56 2.95
CA PRO A 18 -8.57 -8.34 3.43
C PRO A 18 -7.70 -7.45 2.54
N ILE A 19 -7.85 -7.57 1.22
CA ILE A 19 -7.01 -6.83 0.27
C ILE A 19 -7.36 -5.34 0.18
N LEU A 20 -8.57 -4.93 0.59
CA LEU A 20 -9.02 -3.54 0.52
C LEU A 20 -8.11 -2.58 1.31
N PRO A 21 -7.87 -2.80 2.62
CA PRO A 21 -6.97 -1.93 3.37
C PRO A 21 -5.53 -1.99 2.83
N VAL A 22 -5.06 -3.15 2.37
CA VAL A 22 -3.72 -3.29 1.77
C VAL A 22 -3.58 -2.40 0.54
N VAL A 23 -4.52 -2.49 -0.41
CA VAL A 23 -4.50 -1.70 -1.64
C VAL A 23 -4.63 -0.21 -1.33
N LEU A 24 -5.57 0.17 -0.45
CA LEU A 24 -5.81 1.57 -0.11
C LEU A 24 -4.58 2.22 0.53
N LEU A 25 -3.99 1.56 1.53
CA LEU A 25 -2.79 2.09 2.21
C LEU A 25 -1.58 2.13 1.27
N SER A 26 -1.41 1.10 0.45
CA SER A 26 -0.32 1.04 -0.54
C SER A 26 -0.44 2.15 -1.58
N PHE A 27 -1.67 2.42 -2.04
CA PHE A 27 -1.94 3.51 -2.97
C PHE A 27 -1.60 4.87 -2.36
N LEU A 28 -2.06 5.15 -1.14
CA LEU A 28 -1.75 6.41 -0.44
C LEU A 28 -0.24 6.57 -0.21
N ALA A 29 0.45 5.51 0.23
CA ALA A 29 1.89 5.52 0.40
C ALA A 29 2.64 5.76 -0.93
N ALA A 30 2.18 5.15 -2.03
CA ALA A 30 2.75 5.35 -3.35
C ALA A 30 2.55 6.79 -3.85
N VAL A 31 1.38 7.38 -3.63
CA VAL A 31 1.09 8.79 -3.95
C VAL A 31 2.06 9.70 -3.21
N ILE A 32 2.20 9.54 -1.89
CA ILE A 32 3.12 10.33 -1.07
C ILE A 32 4.56 10.19 -1.59
N THR A 33 4.98 8.96 -1.90
CA THR A 33 6.33 8.68 -2.40
C THR A 33 6.60 9.36 -3.73
N VAL A 34 5.68 9.27 -4.69
CA VAL A 34 5.83 9.93 -6.00
C VAL A 34 5.79 11.45 -5.86
N LEU A 35 4.99 12.01 -4.95
CA LEU A 35 5.03 13.45 -4.63
C LEU A 35 6.40 13.87 -4.10
N ILE A 36 7.02 13.07 -3.22
CA ILE A 36 8.38 13.31 -2.73
C ILE A 36 9.40 13.22 -3.88
N LEU A 37 9.33 12.19 -4.72
CA LEU A 37 10.24 12.02 -5.87
C LEU A 37 10.15 13.19 -6.85
N ASN A 38 8.93 13.69 -7.10
CA ASN A 38 8.69 14.87 -7.92
C ASN A 38 9.28 16.13 -7.27
N LYS A 39 9.07 16.34 -5.97
CA LYS A 39 9.62 17.47 -5.23
C LYS A 39 11.14 17.48 -5.23
N LEU A 40 11.77 16.31 -5.13
CA LEU A 40 13.23 16.13 -5.20
C LEU A 40 13.78 16.16 -6.63
N LYS A 41 12.92 16.32 -7.64
CA LYS A 41 13.28 16.26 -9.07
C LYS A 41 13.97 14.95 -9.47
N VAL A 42 13.81 13.88 -8.69
CA VAL A 42 14.36 12.54 -9.00
C VAL A 42 13.55 11.91 -10.14
N SER A 43 12.28 12.30 -10.29
CA SER A 43 11.42 11.80 -11.36
C SER A 43 11.95 12.00 -12.78
N ARG A 44 12.88 12.95 -12.98
CA ARG A 44 13.55 13.18 -14.27
C ARG A 44 14.45 12.03 -14.73
N TYR A 45 14.86 11.15 -13.82
CA TYR A 45 15.71 10.00 -14.12
C TYR A 45 14.90 8.76 -14.50
N PHE A 46 13.58 8.79 -14.34
CA PHE A 46 12.72 7.66 -14.68
C PHE A 46 12.23 7.79 -16.12
N TYR A 47 12.39 6.71 -16.89
CA TYR A 47 11.89 6.63 -18.27
C TYR A 47 10.36 6.79 -18.34
N ALA A 48 9.63 6.15 -17.42
CA ALA A 48 8.16 6.16 -17.38
C ALA A 48 7.65 6.31 -15.93
N PRO A 49 7.21 7.51 -15.52
CA PRO A 49 6.74 7.77 -14.16
C PRO A 49 5.56 6.87 -13.73
N SER A 50 4.71 6.47 -14.67
CA SER A 50 3.58 5.55 -14.42
C SER A 50 4.06 4.16 -13.98
N TYR A 51 5.11 3.61 -14.61
CA TYR A 51 5.67 2.32 -14.20
C TYR A 51 6.30 2.37 -12.82
N VAL A 52 6.95 3.49 -12.48
CA VAL A 52 7.51 3.69 -11.14
C VAL A 52 6.40 3.75 -10.10
N PHE A 53 5.30 4.43 -10.37
CA PHE A 53 4.14 4.45 -9.48
C PHE A 53 3.60 3.05 -9.21
N ILE A 54 3.38 2.24 -10.25
CA ILE A 54 2.89 0.86 -10.11
C ILE A 54 3.90 -0.01 -9.37
N ALA A 55 5.19 0.11 -9.66
CA ALA A 55 6.24 -0.64 -8.96
C ALA A 55 6.32 -0.29 -7.46
N VAL A 56 6.25 0.99 -7.13
CA VAL A 56 6.24 1.46 -5.73
C VAL A 56 4.96 1.00 -5.02
N MET A 57 3.80 1.07 -5.67
CA MET A 57 2.54 0.57 -5.10
C MET A 57 2.59 -0.93 -4.84
N ALA A 58 3.07 -1.73 -5.80
CA ALA A 58 3.22 -3.18 -5.64
C ALA A 58 4.21 -3.52 -4.51
N LEU A 59 5.32 -2.80 -4.41
CA LEU A 59 6.28 -2.95 -3.31
C LEU A 59 5.62 -2.65 -1.96
N TYR A 60 4.83 -1.58 -1.86
CA TYR A 60 4.09 -1.30 -0.63
C TYR A 60 3.02 -2.34 -0.31
N MET A 61 2.34 -2.89 -1.31
CA MET A 61 1.38 -3.97 -1.08
C MET A 61 2.06 -5.18 -0.43
N VAL A 62 3.20 -5.61 -0.96
CA VAL A 62 3.96 -6.73 -0.40
C VAL A 62 4.45 -6.42 1.01
N LEU A 63 4.97 -5.21 1.26
CA LEU A 63 5.45 -4.83 2.59
C LEU A 63 4.33 -4.72 3.62
N ILE A 64 3.20 -4.11 3.26
CA ILE A 64 2.06 -3.89 4.16
C ILE A 64 1.39 -5.23 4.47
N ASP A 65 1.15 -6.06 3.46
CA ASP A 65 0.57 -7.40 3.62
C ASP A 65 1.48 -8.29 4.48
N HIS A 66 2.78 -8.34 4.19
CA HIS A 66 3.68 -9.26 4.88
C HIS A 66 4.00 -8.84 6.33
N PHE A 67 4.19 -7.54 6.59
CA PHE A 67 4.68 -7.08 7.88
C PHE A 67 3.60 -6.47 8.78
N TRP A 68 2.55 -5.88 8.21
CA TRP A 68 1.59 -5.08 8.98
C TRP A 68 0.26 -5.79 9.13
N ILE A 69 -0.36 -6.14 8.01
CA ILE A 69 -1.69 -6.74 8.00
C ILE A 69 -1.53 -8.25 7.86
N LYS A 70 -1.32 -8.90 9.00
CA LYS A 70 -1.31 -10.35 9.10
C LYS A 70 -2.75 -10.86 9.04
N PHE A 71 -3.19 -11.20 7.84
CA PHE A 71 -4.36 -12.05 7.65
C PHE A 71 -4.03 -13.51 7.95
#